data_AF-W2TUQ8-F1
#
_entry.id   AF-W2TUQ8-F1
#
_cell.length_a   1.000
_cell.length_b   1.000
_cell.length_c   1.000
_cell.angle_alpha   90.00
_cell.angle_beta   90.00
_cell.angle_gamma   90.00
#
_symmetry.space_group_name_H-M   'P 1'
#
loop_
_entity.id
_entity.type
_entity.pdbx_description
1 polymer ?
#
loop_
_entity_poly.entity_id
_entity_poly.type
_entity_poly.pdbx_seq_one_letter_code
_entity_poly.pdbx_strand_id
1 'polypeptide(L)'
;MIDIFEWRSVVGLLNYKICELCFLHNMAVEAINQMRRHQAVFFSGPAGVYPTPQLASIELQLWNAKQCWHFAQLFEQAVVNGLTALATLNPGTHLDLAASLYSAVNKSIL
;
A
#
# COMPACT_ATOMS: atom_id res chain seq x y z
N MET A 1 -22.93 1.11 -10.97
CA MET A 1 -21.50 1.46 -11.09
C MET A 1 -20.89 1.00 -9.79
N ILE A 2 -20.07 -0.07 -9.77
CA ILE A 2 -19.38 -0.47 -8.53
C ILE A 2 -18.52 0.71 -8.12
N ASP A 3 -18.69 1.17 -6.89
CA ASP A 3 -17.94 2.32 -6.39
C ASP A 3 -16.45 1.94 -6.38
N ILE A 4 -15.62 2.71 -7.08
CA ILE A 4 -14.18 2.43 -7.17
C ILE A 4 -13.54 2.38 -5.77
N PHE A 5 -14.15 3.08 -4.81
CA PHE A 5 -13.77 3.05 -3.40
C PHE A 5 -13.97 1.67 -2.77
N GLU A 6 -15.13 1.05 -3.00
CA GLU A 6 -15.43 -0.31 -2.52
C GLU A 6 -14.45 -1.32 -3.13
N TRP A 7 -14.20 -1.21 -4.43
CA TRP A 7 -13.25 -2.07 -5.13
C TRP A 7 -11.82 -1.92 -4.57
N ARG A 8 -11.33 -0.68 -4.41
CA ARG A 8 -10.02 -0.40 -3.80
C ARG A 8 -9.93 -0.91 -2.37
N SER A 9 -11.01 -0.83 -1.61
CA SER A 9 -11.09 -1.33 -0.24
C SER A 9 -10.91 -2.85 -0.20
N VAL A 10 -11.63 -3.59 -1.06
CA VAL A 10 -11.51 -5.05 -1.18
C VAL A 10 -10.11 -5.46 -1.65
N VAL A 11 -9.60 -4.82 -2.71
CA VAL A 11 -8.28 -5.14 -3.27
C VAL A 11 -7.16 -4.86 -2.26
N GLY A 12 -7.24 -3.74 -1.53
CA GLY A 12 -6.30 -3.41 -0.46
C GLY A 12 -6.34 -4.41 0.69
N LEU A 13 -7.54 -4.78 1.15
CA LEU A 13 -7.72 -5.78 2.21
C LEU A 13 -7.16 -7.16 1.80
N LEU A 14 -7.44 -7.61 0.58
CA LEU A 14 -6.91 -8.87 0.07
C LEU A 14 -5.37 -8.84 0.02
N ASN A 15 -4.79 -7.75 -0.47
CA ASN A 15 -3.34 -7.61 -0.50
C ASN A 15 -2.73 -7.65 0.91
N TYR A 16 -3.33 -6.94 1.86
CA TYR A 16 -2.92 -6.97 3.27
C TYR A 16 -2.94 -8.40 3.80
N LYS A 17 -4.04 -9.14 3.61
CA LYS A 17 -4.17 -10.52 4.12
C LYS A 17 -3.24 -11.51 3.44
N ILE A 18 -2.96 -11.36 2.15
CA ILE A 18 -1.96 -12.20 1.47
C ILE A 18 -0.57 -11.94 2.05
N CYS A 19 -0.17 -10.68 2.23
CA CYS A 19 1.12 -10.34 2.83
C CYS A 19 1.22 -10.84 4.28
N GLU A 20 0.14 -10.72 5.06
CA GLU A 20 0.08 -11.19 6.45
C GLU A 20 0.30 -12.70 6.52
N LEU A 21 -0.38 -13.47 5.66
CA LEU A 21 -0.18 -14.91 5.54
C LEU A 21 1.26 -15.24 5.12
N CYS A 22 1.84 -14.53 4.16
CA CYS A 22 3.23 -14.72 3.77
C CYS A 22 4.18 -14.52 4.96
N PHE A 23 4.01 -13.44 5.73
CA PHE A 23 4.82 -13.19 6.91
C PHE A 23 4.65 -14.24 8.01
N LEU A 24 3.41 -14.69 8.28
CA LEU A 24 3.14 -15.77 9.24
C LEU A 24 3.85 -17.09 8.89
N HIS A 25 4.13 -17.32 7.61
CA HIS A 25 4.84 -18.51 7.12
C HIS A 25 6.34 -18.23 6.85
N ASN A 26 6.88 -17.14 7.38
CA ASN A 26 8.28 -16.73 7.18
C ASN A 26 8.69 -16.52 5.70
N MET A 27 7.71 -16.18 4.85
CA MET A 27 7.86 -15.93 3.40
C MET A 27 7.92 -14.43 3.09
N ALA A 28 8.94 -13.74 3.62
CA ALA A 28 9.05 -12.29 3.52
C ALA A 28 9.28 -11.79 2.08
N VAL A 29 10.01 -12.55 1.27
CA VAL A 29 10.29 -12.20 -0.13
C VAL A 29 9.02 -12.24 -0.98
N GLU A 30 8.17 -13.23 -0.74
CA GLU A 30 6.88 -13.43 -1.37
C GLU A 30 5.92 -12.28 -1.02
N ALA A 31 5.86 -11.87 0.26
CA ALA A 31 5.07 -10.71 0.68
C ALA A 31 5.50 -9.43 -0.06
N ILE A 32 6.81 -9.22 -0.22
CA ILE A 32 7.35 -8.05 -0.93
C ILE A 32 7.04 -8.12 -2.42
N ASN A 33 7.21 -9.28 -3.05
CA ASN A 33 6.86 -9.45 -4.46
C ASN A 33 5.35 -9.26 -4.70
N GLN A 34 4.52 -9.72 -3.77
CA GLN A 34 3.09 -9.46 -3.78
C GLN A 34 2.78 -7.96 -3.68
N MET A 35 3.42 -7.24 -2.74
CA MET A 35 3.25 -5.79 -2.61
C MET A 35 3.70 -5.04 -3.88
N ARG A 36 4.85 -5.38 -4.46
CA ARG A 36 5.33 -4.78 -5.72
C ARG A 36 4.35 -5.02 -6.87
N ARG A 37 3.81 -6.23 -6.99
CA ARG A 37 2.80 -6.56 -8.00
C ARG A 37 1.53 -5.75 -7.77
N HIS A 38 1.06 -5.64 -6.53
CA HIS A 38 -0.09 -4.82 -6.18
C HIS A 38 0.13 -3.35 -6.55
N GLN A 39 1.29 -2.77 -6.23
CA GLN A 39 1.66 -1.42 -6.63
C GLN A 39 1.63 -1.25 -8.16
N ALA A 40 2.31 -2.15 -8.89
CA ALA A 40 2.40 -2.08 -10.35
C ALA A 40 1.03 -2.14 -11.05
N VAL A 41 0.09 -2.92 -10.50
CA VAL A 41 -1.25 -3.09 -11.07
C VAL A 41 -2.18 -1.95 -10.68
N PHE A 42 -2.17 -1.52 -9.41
CA PHE A 42 -3.24 -0.69 -8.86
C PHE A 42 -2.87 0.78 -8.66
N PHE A 43 -1.59 1.12 -8.47
CA PHE A 43 -1.20 2.50 -8.15
C PHE A 43 -1.33 3.43 -9.36
N SER A 44 -1.19 2.88 -10.57
CA SER A 44 -1.42 3.56 -11.84
C SER A 44 -2.82 3.30 -12.39
N GLY A 45 -3.73 2.75 -11.58
CA GLY A 45 -5.10 2.45 -11.96
C GLY A 45 -5.96 3.71 -12.13
N PRO A 46 -7.21 3.56 -12.61
CA PRO A 46 -8.12 4.68 -12.79
C PRO A 46 -8.40 5.38 -11.46
N ALA A 47 -8.41 6.71 -11.48
CA ALA A 47 -8.66 7.55 -10.30
C ALA A 47 -10.11 7.45 -9.79
N GLY A 48 -11.06 7.15 -10.69
CA GLY A 48 -12.49 7.07 -10.39
C GLY A 48 -13.27 8.26 -10.92
N VAL A 49 -14.58 8.26 -10.67
CA VAL A 49 -15.47 9.38 -10.98
C VAL A 49 -15.67 10.20 -9.71
N TYR A 50 -15.14 11.42 -9.70
CA TYR A 50 -15.28 12.39 -8.62
C TYR A 50 -15.73 13.74 -9.20
N PRO A 51 -16.27 14.66 -8.37
CA PRO A 51 -16.64 16.01 -8.82
C PRO A 51 -15.53 16.76 -9.56
N THR A 52 -14.26 16.54 -9.20
CA THR A 52 -13.11 17.12 -9.91
C THR A 52 -12.01 16.07 -10.13
N PRO A 53 -11.20 16.21 -11.21
CA PRO A 53 -10.03 15.35 -11.43
C PRO A 53 -9.00 15.45 -10.30
N GLN A 54 -8.87 16.63 -9.68
CA GLN A 54 -8.00 16.86 -8.52
C GLN A 54 -8.42 15.98 -7.34
N LEU A 55 -9.73 15.93 -7.03
CA LEU A 55 -10.23 15.10 -5.94
C LEU A 55 -10.03 13.61 -6.24
N ALA A 56 -10.26 13.18 -7.48
CA ALA A 56 -9.99 11.80 -7.89
C ALA A 56 -8.51 11.41 -7.70
N SER A 57 -7.59 12.31 -8.07
CA SER A 57 -6.14 12.12 -7.90
C SER A 57 -5.74 12.08 -6.43
N ILE A 58 -6.30 12.97 -5.60
CA ILE A 58 -6.07 12.99 -4.15
C ILE A 58 -6.50 11.67 -3.51
N GLU A 59 -7.70 11.20 -3.81
CA GLU A 59 -8.22 9.93 -3.26
C GLU A 59 -7.35 8.73 -3.68
N LEU A 60 -6.95 8.64 -4.96
CA LEU A 60 -6.04 7.60 -5.41
C LEU A 60 -4.69 7.64 -4.68
N GLN A 61 -4.08 8.82 -4.54
CA GLN A 61 -2.79 8.96 -3.88
C GLN A 61 -2.86 8.67 -2.38
N LEU A 62 -3.93 9.08 -1.69
CA LEU A 62 -4.17 8.75 -0.30
C LEU A 62 -4.34 7.24 -0.10
N TRP A 63 -5.08 6.58 -1.00
CA TRP A 63 -5.20 5.13 -0.97
C TRP A 63 -3.85 4.43 -1.18
N ASN A 64 -3.07 4.85 -2.19
CA ASN A 64 -1.72 4.34 -2.46
C ASN A 64 -0.79 4.48 -1.24
N ALA A 65 -0.80 5.67 -0.60
CA ALA A 65 0.00 5.95 0.59
C ALA A 65 -0.39 5.01 1.74
N LYS A 66 -1.70 4.82 1.94
CA LYS A 66 -2.25 3.94 2.98
C LYS A 66 -1.87 2.48 2.76
N GLN A 67 -1.84 1.98 1.52
CA GLN A 67 -1.36 0.62 1.22
C GLN A 67 0.12 0.45 1.59
N CYS A 68 0.97 1.43 1.27
CA CYS A 68 2.39 1.39 1.61
C CYS A 68 2.62 1.42 3.12
N TRP A 69 1.90 2.29 3.83
CA TRP A 69 1.95 2.38 5.28
C TRP A 69 1.52 1.08 5.96
N HIS A 70 0.37 0.50 5.55
CA HIS A 70 -0.11 -0.76 6.11
C HIS A 70 0.87 -1.91 5.89
N PHE A 71 1.46 -2.01 4.70
CA PHE A 71 2.47 -3.04 4.43
C PHE A 71 3.70 -2.88 5.35
N ALA A 72 4.18 -1.65 5.54
CA ALA A 72 5.32 -1.39 6.40
C ALA A 72 5.03 -1.76 7.87
N GLN A 73 3.86 -1.38 8.39
CA GLN A 73 3.43 -1.72 9.75
C GLN A 73 3.28 -3.23 9.95
N LEU A 74 2.69 -3.91 8.95
CA LEU A 74 2.54 -5.36 8.97
C LEU A 74 3.90 -6.07 8.98
N PHE A 75 4.86 -5.58 8.19
CA PHE A 75 6.21 -6.11 8.19
C PHE A 75 6.92 -5.84 9.53
N GLU A 76 6.87 -4.62 10.06
CA GLU A 76 7.43 -4.29 11.38
C GLU A 76 6.88 -5.22 12.47
N GLN A 77 5.56 -5.44 12.49
CA GLN A 77 4.92 -6.37 13.41
C GLN A 77 5.40 -7.81 13.22
N ALA A 78 5.57 -8.26 11.97
CA ALA A 78 6.09 -9.60 11.68
C ALA A 78 7.51 -9.79 12.22
N VAL A 79 8.39 -8.79 12.07
CA VAL A 79 9.75 -8.81 12.63
C VAL A 79 9.72 -8.90 14.15
N VAL A 80 8.88 -8.10 14.80
CA VAL A 80 8.68 -8.18 16.27
C VAL A 80 8.20 -9.57 16.69
N ASN A 81 7.39 -10.24 15.86
CA ASN A 81 6.86 -11.58 16.09
C ASN A 81 7.82 -12.72 15.69
N GLY A 82 9.07 -12.43 15.32
CA GLY A 82 10.09 -13.44 15.07
C GLY A 82 10.36 -13.77 13.60
N LEU A 83 9.82 -12.98 12.66
CA LEU A 83 10.26 -13.04 11.26
C LEU A 83 11.74 -12.65 11.19
N THR A 84 12.57 -13.49 10.55
CA THR A 84 13.99 -13.19 10.37
C THR A 84 14.16 -11.98 9.46
N ALA A 85 14.58 -10.85 10.04
CA ALA A 85 14.87 -9.65 9.27
C ALA A 85 16.08 -9.89 8.35
N LEU A 86 15.89 -9.72 7.05
CA LEU A 86 16.96 -9.67 6.08
C LEU A 86 17.32 -8.21 5.82
N ALA A 87 18.60 -7.86 5.80
CA ALA A 87 19.06 -6.48 5.59
C ALA A 87 18.56 -5.86 4.25
N THR A 88 18.28 -6.71 3.26
CA THR A 88 17.72 -6.31 1.97
C THR A 88 16.21 -6.04 2.01
N LEU A 89 15.53 -6.42 3.10
CA LEU A 89 14.10 -6.26 3.30
C LEU A 89 13.87 -5.19 4.37
N ASN A 90 14.00 -3.92 3.98
CA ASN A 90 13.81 -2.78 4.87
C ASN A 90 12.39 -2.17 4.70
N PRO A 91 11.52 -2.22 5.73
CA PRO A 91 10.20 -1.60 5.66
C PRO A 91 10.25 -0.07 5.46
N GLY A 92 11.37 0.57 5.78
CA GLY A 92 11.60 2.01 5.62
C GLY A 92 11.39 2.51 4.18
N THR A 93 11.64 1.69 3.16
CA THR A 93 11.37 2.06 1.76
C THR A 93 9.88 2.26 1.47
N HIS A 94 9.02 1.48 2.12
CA HIS A 94 7.56 1.61 2.00
C HIS A 94 7.03 2.79 2.83
N LEU A 95 7.64 3.08 3.98
CA LEU A 95 7.33 4.28 4.77
C LEU A 95 7.72 5.56 4.02
N ASP A 96 8.90 5.59 3.39
CA ASP A 96 9.37 6.72 2.58
C ASP A 96 8.45 7.00 1.39
N LEU A 97 8.01 5.95 0.69
CA LEU A 97 7.03 6.07 -0.38
C LEU A 97 5.67 6.58 0.14
N ALA A 98 5.19 6.06 1.27
CA ALA A 98 3.95 6.54 1.89
C ALA A 98 4.03 8.04 2.24
N ALA A 99 5.12 8.45 2.89
CA ALA A 99 5.37 9.85 3.26
C ALA A 99 5.45 10.76 2.02
N SER A 100 6.14 10.31 0.96
CA SER A 100 6.24 11.04 -0.31
C SER A 100 4.87 11.26 -0.96
N LEU A 101 4.00 10.23 -0.96
CA LEU A 101 2.63 10.34 -1.48
C LEU A 101 1.76 11.27 -0.63
N TYR A 102 1.82 11.18 0.70
CA TYR A 102 1.10 12.11 1.58
C TYR A 102 1.56 13.56 1.37
N SER A 103 2.87 13.78 1.22
CA SER A 103 3.43 15.11 0.93
C SER A 103 2.92 15.67 -0.40
N ALA A 104 2.85 14.85 -1.45
CA ALA A 104 2.30 15.25 -2.75
C ALA A 104 0.80 15.63 -2.67
N VAL A 105 0.01 14.87 -1.91
CA VAL A 105 -1.40 15.19 -1.65
C VAL A 105 -1.55 16.51 -0.90
N ASN A 106 -0.78 16.71 0.18
CA ASN A 106 -0.86 17.94 0.98
C ASN A 106 -0.57 19.19 0.13
N LYS A 107 0.41 19.12 -0.77
CA LYS A 107 0.73 20.19 -1.74
C LYS A 107 -0.37 20.43 -2.78
N SER A 108 -1.25 19.46 -3.00
CA SER A 108 -2.35 19.56 -3.95
C SER A 108 -3.63 20.09 -3.31
N ILE A 109 -3.68 20.23 -1.97
CA ILE A 109 -4.82 20.78 -1.21
C ILE A 109 -4.59 22.26 -0.89
N LEU A 110 -3.33 22.65 -0.66
CA LEU A 110 -2.88 24.02 -0.42
C LEU A 110 -2.76 24.82 -1.72
#